data_AF-A0A371E4C5-F1
#
_entry.id   AF-A0A371E4C5-F1
#
_cell.length_a   1.000
_cell.length_b   1.000
_cell.length_c   1.000
_cell.angle_alpha   90.00
_cell.angle_beta   90.00
_cell.angle_gamma   90.00
#
_symmetry.space_group_name_H-M   'P 1'
#
loop_
_entity.id
_entity.type
_entity.pdbx_description
1 polymer ?
#
loop_
_entity_poly.entity_id
_entity_poly.type
_entity_poly.pdbx_seq_one_letter_code
_entity_poly.pdbx_strand_id
1 'polypeptide(L)'
;MQKLTNPGRKDWSRHLEEALWAHRTIYQTLLGMSPYQIIFGKACHLPVELEHLAHWAVKKCNMAYNQVGEETKLQLQELEELCFEAYENSHTYK
;
A
#
# COMPACT_ATOMS: atom_id res chain seq x y z
N MET A 1 26.32 20.40 -30.37
CA MET A 1 26.35 19.23 -29.48
C MET A 1 27.12 19.60 -28.22
N GLN A 2 26.49 20.29 -27.26
CA GLN A 2 27.14 20.61 -25.98
C GLN A 2 27.00 19.40 -25.04
N LYS A 3 28.14 18.80 -24.65
CA LYS A 3 28.18 17.82 -23.58
C LYS A 3 27.82 18.50 -22.27
N LEU A 4 26.72 18.11 -21.64
CA LEU A 4 26.43 18.51 -20.27
C LEU A 4 27.30 17.68 -19.32
N THR A 5 28.17 18.40 -18.64
CA THR A 5 29.17 17.97 -17.66
C THR A 5 28.52 17.27 -16.46
N ASN A 6 29.23 16.29 -15.92
CA ASN A 6 28.87 15.44 -14.79
C ASN A 6 28.20 16.19 -13.61
N PRO A 7 26.88 16.02 -13.36
CA PRO A 7 26.19 16.65 -12.24
C PRO A 7 26.44 15.84 -10.96
N GLY A 8 26.77 16.50 -9.86
CA GLY A 8 26.92 15.84 -8.57
C GLY A 8 25.62 15.13 -8.17
N ARG A 9 25.69 14.16 -7.26
CA ARG A 9 24.55 13.32 -6.82
C ARG A 9 23.28 14.12 -6.46
N LYS A 10 23.44 15.38 -6.05
CA LYS A 10 22.37 16.33 -5.67
C LYS A 10 21.65 16.98 -6.85
N ASP A 11 22.25 17.00 -8.03
CA ASP A 11 21.70 17.63 -9.23
C ASP A 11 20.78 16.69 -10.02
N TRP A 12 20.80 15.39 -9.71
CA TRP A 12 19.97 14.37 -10.36
C TRP A 12 18.48 14.55 -10.07
N SER A 13 18.11 14.97 -8.86
CA SER A 13 16.71 15.25 -8.53
C SER A 13 16.16 16.38 -9.39
N ARG A 14 16.92 17.48 -9.53
CA ARG A 14 16.54 18.62 -10.37
C ARG A 14 16.44 18.23 -11.85
N HIS A 15 17.41 17.48 -12.37
CA HIS A 15 17.36 17.02 -13.77
C HIS A 15 16.21 16.04 -14.01
N LEU A 16 15.87 15.21 -13.03
CA LEU A 16 14.73 14.30 -13.12
C LEU A 16 13.40 15.09 -13.14
N GLU A 17 13.25 16.08 -12.27
CA GLU A 17 12.08 16.97 -12.26
C GLU A 17 11.95 17.74 -13.58
N GLU A 18 13.04 18.30 -14.09
CA GLU A 18 13.07 19.01 -15.38
C GLU A 18 12.72 18.09 -16.55
N ALA A 19 13.27 16.88 -16.59
CA ALA A 19 12.97 15.89 -17.63
C ALA A 19 11.51 15.43 -17.58
N LEU A 20 10.96 15.17 -16.39
CA LEU A 20 9.55 14.81 -16.20
C LEU A 20 8.62 15.96 -16.58
N TRP A 21 8.99 17.20 -16.21
CA TRP A 21 8.25 18.39 -16.58
C TRP A 21 8.22 18.57 -18.10
N ALA A 22 9.40 18.51 -18.76
CA ALA A 22 9.53 18.64 -20.21
C ALA A 22 8.73 17.56 -20.96
N HIS A 23 8.80 16.30 -20.51
CA HIS A 23 7.98 15.23 -21.08
C HIS A 23 6.50 15.59 -20.97
N ARG A 24 6.02 15.99 -19.78
CA ARG A 24 4.61 16.35 -19.57
C ARG A 24 4.16 17.51 -20.46
N THR A 25 4.93 18.59 -20.58
CA THR A 25 4.58 19.75 -21.42
C THR A 25 4.66 19.45 -22.91
N ILE A 26 5.65 18.67 -23.36
CA ILE A 26 5.80 18.28 -24.77
C ILE A 26 4.58 17.48 -25.25
N TYR A 27 4.19 16.43 -24.51
CA TYR A 27 3.01 15.62 -24.88
C TYR A 27 1.71 16.42 -24.78
N GLN A 28 1.58 17.27 -23.77
CA GLN A 28 0.40 18.13 -23.59
C GLN A 28 0.26 19.17 -24.71
N THR A 29 1.36 19.66 -25.26
CA THR A 29 1.36 20.69 -26.33
C THR A 29 1.18 20.06 -27.72
N LEU A 30 1.85 18.94 -27.99
CA LEU A 30 1.79 18.27 -29.30
C LEU A 30 0.44 17.62 -29.59
N LEU A 31 -0.22 17.08 -28.57
CA LEU A 31 -1.47 16.31 -28.72
C LEU A 31 -2.67 16.98 -28.05
N GLY A 32 -2.48 18.11 -27.35
CA GLY A 32 -3.52 18.78 -26.58
C GLY A 32 -4.04 17.97 -25.37
N MET A 33 -3.39 16.84 -25.06
CA MET A 33 -3.83 15.87 -24.05
C MET A 33 -2.71 15.53 -23.08
N SER A 34 -3.03 15.39 -21.80
CA SER A 34 -2.02 14.95 -20.82
C SER A 34 -1.64 13.48 -21.07
N PRO A 35 -0.39 13.06 -20.77
CA PRO A 35 0.02 11.66 -20.86
C PRO A 35 -0.93 10.70 -20.14
N TYR A 36 -1.52 11.14 -19.03
CA TYR A 36 -2.54 10.40 -18.29
C TYR A 36 -3.82 10.18 -19.11
N GLN A 37 -4.31 11.20 -19.82
CA GLN A 37 -5.49 11.07 -20.70
C GLN A 37 -5.23 10.15 -21.90
N ILE A 38 -3.98 10.07 -22.37
CA ILE A 38 -3.56 9.19 -23.46
C ILE A 38 -3.54 7.73 -23.01
N ILE A 39 -2.98 7.45 -21.82
CA ILE A 39 -2.85 6.09 -21.30
C ILE A 39 -4.21 5.53 -20.86
N PHE A 40 -5.07 6.38 -20.29
CA PHE A 40 -6.29 5.93 -19.62
C PHE A 40 -7.60 6.28 -20.34
N GLY A 41 -7.55 7.04 -21.45
CA GLY A 41 -8.69 7.27 -22.34
C GLY A 41 -9.88 7.99 -21.69
N LYS A 42 -9.95 9.32 -21.86
CA LYS A 42 -10.95 10.25 -21.27
C LYS A 42 -11.01 10.26 -19.73
N ALA A 43 -11.24 11.47 -19.22
CA ALA A 43 -11.29 11.72 -17.79
C ALA A 43 -12.59 11.17 -17.18
N CYS A 44 -12.47 10.60 -15.96
CA CYS A 44 -13.51 10.62 -14.90
C CYS A 44 -14.21 9.32 -14.46
N HIS A 45 -13.68 8.11 -14.68
CA HIS A 45 -14.12 6.90 -13.94
C HIS A 45 -13.02 6.21 -13.13
N LEU A 46 -11.77 6.33 -13.58
CA LEU A 46 -10.62 5.65 -12.97
C LEU A 46 -10.28 6.06 -11.51
N PRO A 47 -10.38 7.35 -11.09
CA PRO A 47 -10.05 7.71 -9.71
C PRO A 47 -10.95 7.00 -8.70
N VAL A 48 -12.25 6.93 -9.00
CA VAL A 48 -13.26 6.29 -8.16
C VAL A 48 -13.07 4.78 -8.14
N GLU A 49 -12.75 4.15 -9.27
CA GLU A 49 -12.44 2.72 -9.33
C GLU A 49 -11.20 2.36 -8.50
N LEU A 50 -10.14 3.16 -8.58
CA LEU A 50 -8.92 2.97 -7.80
C LEU A 50 -9.17 3.18 -6.29
N GLU A 51 -9.93 4.20 -5.91
CA GLU A 51 -10.35 4.44 -4.53
C GLU A 51 -11.18 3.27 -3.99
N HIS A 52 -12.13 2.77 -4.77
CA HIS A 52 -12.93 1.60 -4.39
C HIS A 52 -12.07 0.34 -4.25
N LEU A 53 -11.15 0.08 -5.17
CA LEU A 53 -10.23 -1.05 -5.10
C LEU A 53 -9.31 -0.95 -3.87
N ALA A 54 -8.77 0.24 -3.59
CA ALA A 54 -7.95 0.48 -2.41
C ALA A 54 -8.76 0.27 -1.12
N HIS A 55 -9.97 0.83 -1.05
CA HIS A 55 -10.89 0.62 0.06
C HIS A 55 -11.23 -0.87 0.24
N TRP A 56 -11.47 -1.59 -0.84
CA TRP A 56 -11.80 -3.02 -0.79
C TRP A 56 -10.62 -3.87 -0.32
N ALA A 57 -9.40 -3.55 -0.78
CA ALA A 57 -8.18 -4.19 -0.31
C ALA A 57 -7.97 -3.97 1.20
N VAL A 58 -8.13 -2.74 1.69
CA VAL A 58 -8.05 -2.41 3.12
C VAL A 58 -9.10 -3.17 3.92
N LYS A 59 -10.36 -3.17 3.47
CA LYS A 59 -11.44 -3.91 4.13
C LYS A 59 -11.13 -5.41 4.24
N LYS A 60 -10.59 -6.00 3.18
CA LYS A 60 -10.21 -7.42 3.15
C LYS A 60 -9.07 -7.73 4.12
N CYS A 61 -8.04 -6.87 4.15
CA CYS A 61 -6.93 -7.01 5.11
C CYS A 61 -7.43 -6.93 6.56
N ASN A 62 -8.33 -5.99 6.86
CA ASN A 62 -8.88 -5.83 8.21
C ASN A 62 -9.75 -7.01 8.63
N MET A 63 -10.53 -7.58 7.70
CA MET A 63 -11.32 -8.80 7.96
C MET A 63 -10.42 -9.98 8.32
N ALA A 64 -9.35 -10.19 7.54
CA ALA A 64 -8.37 -11.25 7.83
C ALA A 64 -7.67 -11.01 9.18
N TYR A 65 -7.28 -9.77 9.47
CA TYR A 65 -6.67 -9.41 10.76
C TYR A 65 -7.59 -9.69 11.94
N ASN A 66 -8.86 -9.27 11.85
CA ASN A 66 -9.84 -9.54 12.90
C ASN A 66 -10.05 -11.04 13.11
N GLN A 67 -10.13 -11.81 12.03
CA GLN A 67 -10.26 -13.26 12.13
C GLN A 67 -9.06 -13.89 12.88
N VAL A 68 -7.84 -13.51 12.51
CA VAL A 68 -6.62 -13.96 13.22
C VAL A 68 -6.64 -13.53 14.69
N GLY A 69 -7.14 -12.33 14.98
CA GLY A 69 -7.28 -11.82 16.35
C GLY A 69 -8.24 -12.65 17.20
N GLU A 70 -9.40 -13.02 16.65
CA GLU A 70 -10.37 -13.89 17.33
C GLU A 70 -9.81 -15.31 17.54
N GLU A 71 -9.16 -15.89 16.51
CA GLU A 71 -8.51 -17.20 16.64
C GLU A 71 -7.42 -17.20 17.72
N THR A 72 -6.57 -16.18 17.74
CA THR A 72 -5.53 -16.03 18.77
C THR A 72 -6.13 -15.89 20.17
N LYS A 73 -7.21 -15.13 20.31
CA LYS A 73 -7.91 -14.96 21.58
C LYS A 73 -8.49 -16.28 22.09
N LEU A 74 -9.09 -17.07 21.20
CA LEU A 74 -9.64 -18.38 21.54
C LEU A 74 -8.54 -19.34 22.01
N GLN A 75 -7.42 -19.40 21.30
CA GLN A 75 -6.26 -20.21 21.69
C GLN A 75 -5.69 -19.82 23.07
N LEU A 76 -5.65 -18.52 23.38
CA LEU A 76 -5.20 -18.05 24.70
C LEU A 76 -6.16 -18.48 25.81
N GLN A 77 -7.47 -18.41 25.56
CA GLN A 77 -8.47 -18.85 26.53
C GLN A 77 -8.37 -20.35 26.80
N GLU A 78 -8.22 -21.17 25.75
CA GLU A 78 -8.01 -22.62 25.91
C GLU A 78 -6.74 -22.92 26.73
N LEU A 79 -5.65 -22.18 26.51
CA LEU A 79 -4.42 -22.36 27.27
C LEU A 79 -4.60 -21.99 28.75
N GLU A 80 -5.34 -20.92 29.05
CA GLU A 80 -5.64 -20.50 30.42
C GLU A 80 -6.49 -21.55 31.15
N GLU A 81 -7.48 -22.13 30.47
CA GLU A 81 -8.30 -23.24 30.99
C GLU A 81 -7.44 -24.48 31.30
N LEU A 82 -6.54 -24.87 30.39
CA LEU A 82 -5.62 -26.00 30.61
C LEU A 82 -4.67 -25.76 31.80
N CYS A 83 -4.14 -24.54 31.92
CA CYS A 83 -3.31 -24.16 33.06
C CYS A 83 -4.08 -24.22 34.38
N PHE A 84 -5.34 -23.78 34.37
CA PHE A 84 -6.22 -23.84 35.54
C PHE A 84 -6.53 -25.29 35.94
N GLU A 85 -6.88 -26.14 34.98
CA GLU A 85 -7.10 -27.57 35.24
C GLU A 85 -5.84 -28.26 35.78
N ALA A 86 -4.67 -27.97 35.22
CA ALA A 86 -3.41 -28.52 35.70
C ALA A 86 -3.11 -28.08 37.14
N TYR A 87 -3.39 -26.82 37.47
CA TYR A 87 -3.23 -26.28 38.82
C TYR A 87 -4.16 -26.99 39.81
N GLU A 88 -5.47 -27.06 39.51
CA GLU A 88 -6.46 -27.75 40.35
C GLU A 88 -6.11 -29.22 40.55
N ASN A 89 -5.74 -29.93 39.48
CA ASN A 89 -5.28 -31.30 39.56
C ASN A 89 -4.08 -31.41 40.50
N SER A 90 -3.05 -30.58 40.35
CA SER A 90 -1.86 -30.60 41.22
C SER A 90 -2.18 -30.33 42.70
N HIS A 91 -3.18 -29.51 42.97
CA HIS A 91 -3.65 -29.20 44.32
C HIS A 91 -4.43 -30.38 44.94
N THR A 92 -5.18 -31.13 44.13
CA THR A 92 -5.91 -32.32 44.60
C THR A 92 -5.03 -33.54 44.90
N TYR A 93 -3.80 -33.60 44.36
CA TYR A 93 -2.85 -34.70 44.63
C TYR A 93 -1.89 -34.44 45.80
N LYS A 94 -2.04 -33.32 46.52
CA LYS A 94 -1.38 -33.06 47.81
C LYS A 94 -2.28 -33.43 48.98
#